data_AF-A0A8E2F486-F1
#
_entry.id   AF-A0A8E2F486-F1
#
_cell.length_a   1.000
_cell.length_b   1.000
_cell.length_c   1.000
_cell.angle_alpha   90.00
_cell.angle_beta   90.00
_cell.angle_gamma   90.00
#
_symmetry.space_group_name_H-M   'P 1'
#
loop_
_entity.id
_entity.type
_entity.pdbx_description
1 polymer ?
#
loop_
_entity_poly.entity_id
_entity_poly.type
_entity_poly.pdbx_seq_one_letter_code
_entity_poly.pdbx_strand_id
1 'polypeptide(L)'
;MRWFSLTLALLHTREAEVVLGVQPETNDRVIISPQNVPHNASRAISPSFPGFAFEEMSFCYYAADLTLRNKSNPNQVSQNLIQAITGKTQTQPRIRVGGTSLDNSSYHPDQAEPFIIPDSQKGKGIPKNIKIGPSYFYSFANFPQAQYVVDIPWATNDLSNSILLAKEVYKVIDASNIYALEIGNEPNNYHGNARPSGWSMADLASQWHDWSGNISKALGFSENKKIYQAIALSSETGTTGFPGGTA
;
A
#
# COMPACT_ATOMS: atom_id res chain seq x y z
N MET A 1 -24.64 -8.53 -9.28
CA MET A 1 -25.05 -7.18 -8.87
C MET A 1 -24.79 -6.26 -10.07
N ARG A 2 -25.80 -5.55 -10.57
CA ARG A 2 -25.71 -4.73 -11.80
C ARG A 2 -25.00 -3.41 -11.50
N TRP A 3 -24.10 -3.00 -12.38
CA TRP A 3 -23.40 -1.72 -12.32
C TRP A 3 -24.29 -0.60 -12.87
N PHE A 4 -24.40 0.50 -12.13
CA PHE A 4 -24.91 1.76 -12.65
C PHE A 4 -23.75 2.61 -13.17
N SER A 5 -23.89 3.13 -14.39
CA SER A 5 -23.01 4.13 -14.97
C SER A 5 -23.61 5.51 -14.72
N LEU A 6 -22.84 6.44 -14.14
CA LEU A 6 -23.25 7.84 -14.03
C LEU A 6 -22.51 8.66 -15.09
N THR A 7 -23.24 9.07 -16.13
CA THR A 7 -22.79 10.09 -17.08
C THR A 7 -23.15 11.46 -16.50
N LEU A 8 -22.15 12.29 -16.17
CA LEU A 8 -22.38 13.67 -15.74
C LEU A 8 -22.41 14.58 -16.99
N ALA A 9 -23.59 15.06 -17.37
CA ALA A 9 -23.74 16.13 -18.34
C ALA A 9 -23.48 17.48 -17.65
N LEU A 10 -22.56 18.28 -18.18
CA LEU A 10 -22.37 19.67 -17.75
C LEU A 10 -23.60 20.50 -18.12
N LEU A 11 -24.23 21.09 -17.11
CA LEU A 11 -25.09 22.26 -17.26
C LEU A 11 -24.51 23.39 -16.41
N HIS A 12 -24.07 24.43 -17.11
CA HIS A 12 -23.68 25.71 -16.53
C HIS A 12 -24.90 26.41 -15.94
N THR A 13 -24.89 26.67 -14.63
CA THR A 13 -25.55 27.85 -14.04
C THR A 13 -24.82 28.32 -12.79
N ARG A 14 -24.86 29.64 -12.59
CA ARG A 14 -24.07 30.46 -11.67
C ARG A 14 -24.50 30.32 -10.20
N GLU A 15 -23.51 30.56 -9.33
CA GLU A 15 -23.57 31.16 -7.98
C GLU A 15 -24.59 30.59 -6.98
N ALA A 16 -24.08 29.76 -6.06
CA ALA A 16 -24.47 29.79 -4.64
C ALA A 16 -23.31 29.18 -3.84
N GLU A 17 -22.55 30.04 -3.17
CA GLU A 17 -21.58 29.66 -2.17
C GLU A 17 -22.35 29.08 -0.96
N VAL A 18 -22.45 27.75 -0.90
CA VAL A 18 -22.91 27.06 0.31
C VAL A 18 -21.68 26.59 1.05
N VAL A 19 -21.21 27.41 1.98
CA VAL A 19 -20.32 26.96 3.04
C VAL A 19 -21.14 26.03 3.94
N LEU A 20 -21.15 24.74 3.63
CA LEU A 20 -21.57 23.70 4.57
C LEU A 20 -20.45 23.57 5.62
N GLY A 21 -20.44 24.51 6.56
CA GLY A 21 -19.75 24.33 7.83
C GLY A 21 -20.41 23.17 8.56
N VAL A 22 -19.85 21.96 8.40
CA VAL A 22 -20.13 20.85 9.31
C VAL A 22 -19.56 21.28 10.65
N GLN A 23 -20.42 21.78 11.54
CA GLN A 23 -20.06 21.89 12.94
C GLN A 23 -19.61 20.50 13.42
N PRO A 24 -18.47 20.38 14.12
CA PRO A 24 -18.13 19.13 14.75
C PRO A 24 -19.20 18.87 15.80
N GLU A 25 -20.12 17.95 15.53
CA GLU A 25 -20.91 17.38 16.60
C GLU A 25 -19.92 16.82 17.61
N THR A 26 -19.89 17.42 18.80
CA THR A 26 -19.24 16.87 19.99
C THR A 26 -20.03 15.64 20.40
N ASN A 27 -19.97 14.59 19.58
CA ASN A 27 -20.39 13.27 19.98
C ASN A 27 -19.28 12.73 20.87
N ASP A 28 -19.39 13.03 22.17
CA ASP A 28 -18.86 12.19 23.22
C ASP A 28 -19.43 10.78 23.01
N ARG A 29 -18.77 10.00 22.14
CA ARG A 29 -19.05 8.59 21.97
C ARG A 29 -18.58 7.91 23.24
N VAL A 30 -19.50 7.78 24.19
CA VAL A 30 -19.33 6.89 25.34
C VAL A 30 -19.19 5.47 24.79
N ILE A 31 -17.95 4.97 24.71
CA ILE A 31 -17.71 3.55 24.51
C ILE A 31 -18.11 2.87 25.81
N ILE A 32 -19.35 2.37 25.87
CA ILE A 32 -19.79 1.50 26.96
C ILE A 32 -19.07 0.17 26.77
N SER A 33 -17.86 0.06 27.33
CA SER A 33 -17.29 -1.25 27.59
C SER A 33 -18.19 -1.92 28.62
N PRO A 34 -18.70 -3.14 28.38
CA PRO A 34 -19.49 -3.85 29.39
C PRO A 34 -18.65 -3.93 30.67
N GLN A 35 -19.22 -3.52 31.81
CA GLN A 35 -18.52 -3.53 33.11
C GLN A 35 -17.97 -4.93 33.45
N ASN A 36 -18.58 -5.98 32.88
CA ASN A 36 -18.12 -7.35 32.94
C ASN A 36 -17.89 -7.88 31.52
N VAL A 37 -16.62 -7.99 31.12
CA VAL A 37 -16.21 -8.70 29.90
C VAL A 37 -16.29 -10.20 30.18
N PRO A 38 -17.07 -11.00 29.44
CA PRO A 38 -17.13 -12.45 29.62
C PRO A 38 -15.74 -13.09 29.52
N HIS A 39 -15.47 -14.14 30.30
CA HIS A 39 -14.18 -14.84 30.27
C HIS A 39 -13.83 -15.44 28.90
N ASN A 40 -14.83 -15.65 28.04
CA ASN A 40 -14.69 -16.15 26.67
C ASN A 40 -14.78 -15.05 25.60
N ALA A 41 -14.73 -13.77 25.99
CA ALA A 41 -14.72 -12.67 25.02
C ALA A 41 -13.47 -12.72 24.13
N SER A 42 -13.62 -12.29 22.88
CA SER A 42 -12.47 -12.13 21.99
C SER A 42 -11.53 -11.04 22.50
N ARG A 43 -10.32 -10.98 21.93
CA ARG A 43 -9.43 -9.82 22.12
C ARG A 43 -10.12 -8.54 21.62
N ALA A 44 -9.79 -7.42 22.24
CA ALA A 44 -10.18 -6.11 21.75
C ALA A 44 -9.66 -5.92 20.31
N ILE A 45 -10.53 -5.42 19.43
CA ILE A 45 -10.17 -5.08 18.06
C ILE A 45 -9.45 -3.74 18.09
N SER A 46 -8.28 -3.65 17.42
CA SER A 46 -7.56 -2.39 17.32
C SER A 46 -8.43 -1.33 16.63
N PRO A 47 -8.47 -0.07 17.12
CA PRO A 47 -9.12 1.02 16.39
C PRO A 47 -8.52 1.24 15.00
N SER A 48 -7.26 0.82 14.79
CA SER A 48 -6.57 0.83 13.50
C SER A 48 -6.92 -0.37 12.60
N PHE A 49 -7.93 -1.16 12.93
CA PHE A 49 -8.35 -2.32 12.15
C PHE A 49 -8.80 -1.96 10.73
N PRO A 50 -9.55 -0.86 10.50
CA PRO A 50 -9.77 -0.36 9.15
C PRO A 50 -8.45 0.16 8.57
N GLY A 51 -7.89 -0.61 7.64
CA GLY A 51 -6.71 -0.23 6.86
C GLY A 51 -7.08 0.05 5.40
N PHE A 52 -6.16 0.72 4.71
CA PHE A 52 -6.23 0.98 3.28
C PHE A 52 -5.12 0.20 2.60
N ALA A 53 -5.38 -0.30 1.40
CA ALA A 53 -4.38 -0.93 0.57
C ALA A 53 -4.45 -0.32 -0.83
N PHE A 54 -3.29 -0.02 -1.40
CA PHE A 54 -3.17 0.50 -2.76
C PHE A 54 -2.20 -0.39 -3.53
N GLU A 55 -2.53 -0.63 -4.80
CA GLU A 55 -1.54 -1.10 -5.77
C GLU A 55 -0.46 -0.02 -5.91
N GLU A 56 0.81 -0.42 -5.84
CA GLU A 56 2.03 0.40 -5.91
C GLU A 56 1.91 1.42 -7.05
N MET A 57 1.61 0.95 -8.27
CA MET A 57 1.47 1.82 -9.43
C MET A 57 0.39 2.90 -9.24
N SER A 58 -0.72 2.56 -8.57
CA SER A 58 -1.88 3.44 -8.48
C SER A 58 -1.79 4.44 -7.32
N PHE A 59 -1.03 4.10 -6.26
CA PHE A 59 -0.99 4.88 -5.02
C PHE A 59 -0.66 6.35 -5.26
N CYS A 60 0.30 6.61 -6.14
CA CYS A 60 0.76 7.94 -6.44
C CYS A 60 -0.37 8.87 -6.97
N TYR A 61 -1.32 8.35 -7.75
CA TYR A 61 -2.49 9.10 -8.24
C TYR A 61 -3.55 9.36 -7.16
N TYR A 62 -3.67 8.46 -6.18
CA TYR A 62 -4.56 8.65 -5.04
C TYR A 62 -3.93 9.55 -3.97
N ALA A 63 -2.61 9.62 -3.89
CA ALA A 63 -1.91 10.41 -2.90
C ALA A 63 -1.68 11.86 -3.35
N ALA A 64 -1.37 12.06 -4.63
CA ALA A 64 -0.91 13.34 -5.16
C ALA A 64 -1.31 13.59 -6.62
N ASP A 65 -1.25 14.85 -7.03
CA ASP A 65 -1.13 15.20 -8.45
C ASP A 65 0.33 15.06 -8.89
N LEU A 66 0.60 14.07 -9.75
CA LEU A 66 1.94 13.73 -10.20
C LEU A 66 2.48 14.60 -11.32
N THR A 67 1.67 15.50 -11.87
CA THR A 67 2.12 16.45 -12.89
C THR A 67 3.25 17.35 -12.39
N LEU A 68 3.40 17.48 -11.07
CA LEU A 68 4.29 18.45 -10.44
C LEU A 68 5.56 17.85 -9.82
N ARG A 69 5.73 16.51 -9.85
CA ARG A 69 6.92 15.78 -9.33
C ARG A 69 7.41 16.28 -7.96
N ASN A 70 6.52 16.81 -7.14
CA ASN A 70 6.84 17.52 -5.90
C ASN A 70 5.88 17.09 -4.77
N LYS A 71 6.26 17.41 -3.54
CA LYS A 71 5.56 16.97 -2.31
C LYS A 71 4.29 17.78 -1.99
N SER A 72 3.94 18.79 -2.78
CA SER A 72 3.06 19.88 -2.32
C SER A 72 1.65 19.85 -2.90
N ASN A 73 1.26 18.78 -3.59
CA ASN A 73 -0.04 18.71 -4.28
C ASN A 73 -0.82 17.46 -3.89
N PRO A 74 -1.31 17.41 -2.64
CA PRO A 74 -2.09 16.29 -2.16
C PRO A 74 -3.42 16.18 -2.89
N ASN A 75 -3.87 14.94 -3.13
CA ASN A 75 -5.23 14.68 -3.58
C ASN A 75 -6.20 14.84 -2.39
N GLN A 76 -6.90 15.98 -2.35
CA GLN A 76 -7.79 16.33 -1.23
C GLN A 76 -8.95 15.34 -1.06
N VAL A 77 -9.44 14.73 -2.14
CA VAL A 77 -10.53 13.74 -2.07
C VAL A 77 -10.08 12.52 -1.27
N SER A 78 -8.89 11.98 -1.58
CA SER A 78 -8.33 10.85 -0.85
C SER A 78 -7.99 11.20 0.59
N GLN A 79 -7.43 12.38 0.85
CA GLN A 79 -7.17 12.83 2.22
C GLN A 79 -8.46 12.90 3.05
N ASN A 80 -9.50 13.53 2.50
CA ASN A 80 -10.79 13.66 3.18
C ASN A 80 -11.43 12.30 3.46
N LEU A 81 -11.37 11.37 2.50
CA LEU A 81 -11.93 10.02 2.68
C LEU A 81 -11.20 9.24 3.77
N ILE A 82 -9.87 9.24 3.73
CA ILE A 82 -9.05 8.56 4.74
C ILE A 82 -9.30 9.19 6.11
N GLN A 83 -9.31 10.51 6.21
CA GLN A 83 -9.58 11.25 7.46
C GLN A 83 -10.98 10.98 8.00
N ALA A 84 -12.00 10.87 7.14
CA ALA A 84 -13.37 10.59 7.57
C ALA A 84 -13.51 9.20 8.20
N ILE A 85 -12.72 8.22 7.74
CA ILE A 85 -12.70 6.86 8.31
C ILE A 85 -11.88 6.83 9.59
N THR A 86 -10.65 7.36 9.56
CA THR A 86 -9.75 7.34 10.72
C THR A 86 -10.22 8.23 11.86
N GLY A 87 -10.92 9.32 11.55
CA GLY A 87 -11.58 10.18 12.54
C GLY A 87 -12.70 9.47 13.30
N LYS A 88 -13.39 8.49 12.68
CA LYS A 88 -14.43 7.70 13.36
C LYS A 88 -13.85 6.69 14.35
N THR A 89 -12.63 6.22 14.11
CA THR A 89 -11.93 5.27 14.99
C THR A 89 -10.85 5.93 15.84
N GLN A 90 -10.66 7.24 15.73
CA GLN A 90 -9.67 8.03 16.48
C GLN A 90 -8.26 7.41 16.40
N THR A 91 -7.87 6.95 15.23
CA THR A 91 -6.59 6.27 14.97
C THR A 91 -5.80 6.95 13.86
N GLN A 92 -4.50 6.64 13.77
CA GLN A 92 -3.71 6.94 12.57
C GLN A 92 -4.11 6.01 11.40
N PRO A 93 -4.12 6.51 10.15
CA PRO A 93 -4.37 5.68 8.98
C PRO A 93 -3.31 4.58 8.85
N ARG A 94 -3.75 3.33 8.67
CA ARG A 94 -2.88 2.23 8.28
C ARG A 94 -2.97 2.06 6.77
N ILE A 95 -1.88 2.28 6.04
CA ILE A 95 -1.86 2.23 4.57
C ILE A 95 -0.82 1.21 4.11
N ARG A 96 -1.25 0.15 3.41
CA ARG A 96 -0.36 -0.75 2.66
C ARG A 96 -0.21 -0.24 1.23
N VAL A 97 1.02 -0.18 0.73
CA VAL A 97 1.33 0.16 -0.65
C VAL A 97 2.19 -0.95 -1.25
N GLY A 98 1.71 -1.58 -2.31
CA GLY A 98 2.35 -2.78 -2.87
C GLY A 98 1.50 -3.53 -3.87
N GLY A 99 1.28 -4.83 -3.69
CA GLY A 99 0.39 -5.61 -4.58
C GLY A 99 1.08 -6.14 -5.85
N THR A 100 0.29 -6.66 -6.79
CA THR A 100 0.82 -7.31 -8.01
C THR A 100 1.58 -6.32 -8.90
N SER A 101 1.21 -5.04 -8.87
CA SER A 101 1.93 -4.01 -9.62
C SER A 101 3.37 -3.83 -9.14
N LEU A 102 3.66 -4.01 -7.85
CA LEU A 102 5.05 -4.00 -7.35
C LEU A 102 5.85 -5.20 -7.86
N ASP A 103 5.26 -6.39 -7.87
CA ASP A 103 5.92 -7.61 -8.37
C ASP A 103 6.30 -7.51 -9.86
N ASN A 104 5.56 -6.67 -10.58
CA ASN A 104 5.81 -6.33 -11.97
C ASN A 104 6.75 -5.11 -12.16
N SER A 105 7.31 -4.59 -11.07
CA SER A 105 8.12 -3.37 -11.04
C SER A 105 9.59 -3.62 -10.70
N SER A 106 10.43 -2.64 -11.06
CA SER A 106 11.82 -2.53 -10.60
C SER A 106 12.13 -1.08 -10.27
N TYR A 107 12.98 -0.84 -9.27
CA TYR A 107 13.40 0.50 -8.88
C TYR A 107 14.62 0.98 -9.68
N HIS A 108 14.60 2.22 -10.13
CA HIS A 108 15.65 2.85 -10.95
C HIS A 108 16.06 4.18 -10.29
N PRO A 109 17.18 4.24 -9.55
CA PRO A 109 17.54 5.42 -8.74
C PRO A 109 17.83 6.68 -9.56
N ASP A 110 18.23 6.53 -10.83
CA ASP A 110 18.55 7.64 -11.72
C ASP A 110 17.35 8.10 -12.57
N GLN A 111 16.17 7.50 -12.39
CA GLN A 111 14.96 7.84 -13.13
C GLN A 111 14.34 9.14 -12.61
N ALA A 112 14.04 10.10 -13.49
CA ALA A 112 13.42 11.36 -13.08
C ALA A 112 11.90 11.22 -12.84
N GLU A 113 11.23 10.38 -13.62
CA GLU A 113 9.80 10.10 -13.55
C GLU A 113 9.45 9.25 -12.31
N PRO A 114 8.30 9.48 -11.66
CA PRO A 114 7.88 8.66 -10.52
C PRO A 114 7.69 7.21 -10.94
N PHE A 115 7.08 6.98 -12.11
CA PHE A 115 7.05 5.67 -12.73
C PHE A 115 7.06 5.76 -14.26
N ILE A 116 7.49 4.69 -14.91
CA ILE A 116 7.38 4.51 -16.36
C ILE A 116 6.66 3.19 -16.64
N ILE A 117 5.56 3.28 -17.39
CA ILE A 117 4.80 2.14 -17.90
C ILE A 117 5.15 1.95 -19.37
N PRO A 118 5.46 0.73 -19.83
CA PRO A 118 5.64 0.46 -21.26
C PRO A 118 4.41 0.90 -22.07
N ASP A 119 4.62 1.66 -23.16
CA ASP A 119 3.53 2.27 -23.94
C ASP A 119 2.49 1.25 -24.43
N SER A 120 2.95 0.06 -24.82
CA SER A 120 2.09 -1.03 -25.30
C SER A 120 1.13 -1.59 -24.24
N GLN A 121 1.33 -1.26 -22.97
CA GLN A 121 0.57 -1.75 -21.83
C GLN A 121 -0.27 -0.66 -21.14
N LYS A 122 -0.17 0.60 -21.59
CA LYS A 122 -0.99 1.69 -21.03
C LYS A 122 -2.48 1.40 -21.23
N GLY A 123 -3.26 1.56 -20.17
CA GLY A 123 -4.71 1.30 -20.17
C GLY A 123 -5.10 -0.18 -20.24
N LYS A 124 -4.17 -1.11 -20.02
CA LYS A 124 -4.42 -2.56 -20.01
C LYS A 124 -4.05 -3.14 -18.65
N GLY A 125 -4.98 -3.84 -17.99
CA GLY A 125 -4.72 -4.67 -16.80
C GLY A 125 -3.69 -4.10 -15.80
N ILE A 126 -2.94 -4.98 -15.15
CA ILE A 126 -1.75 -4.59 -14.38
C ILE A 126 -0.52 -4.76 -15.31
N PRO A 127 0.18 -3.68 -15.67
CA PRO A 127 1.34 -3.76 -16.57
C PRO A 127 2.51 -4.53 -15.97
N LYS A 128 3.36 -5.06 -16.83
CA LYS A 128 4.67 -5.67 -16.51
C LYS A 128 5.83 -4.74 -16.88
N ASN A 129 6.97 -4.93 -16.23
CA ASN A 129 8.21 -4.18 -16.45
C ASN A 129 8.05 -2.67 -16.18
N ILE A 130 7.34 -2.37 -15.10
CA ILE A 130 7.16 -1.00 -14.62
C ILE A 130 8.49 -0.56 -13.99
N LYS A 131 8.86 0.70 -14.20
CA LYS A 131 10.05 1.28 -13.58
C LYS A 131 9.64 2.33 -12.57
N ILE A 132 10.08 2.20 -11.32
CA ILE A 132 9.80 3.14 -10.23
C ILE A 132 11.03 4.04 -10.05
N GLY A 133 10.83 5.36 -9.98
CA GLY A 133 11.87 6.34 -9.70
C GLY A 133 11.76 6.96 -8.30
N PRO A 134 12.78 7.67 -7.80
CA PRO A 134 12.79 8.29 -6.46
C PRO A 134 11.59 9.20 -6.18
N SER A 135 11.12 9.95 -7.18
CA SER A 135 10.02 10.91 -7.00
C SER A 135 8.67 10.26 -6.71
N TYR A 136 8.52 8.95 -6.93
CA TYR A 136 7.35 8.18 -6.50
C TYR A 136 7.14 8.28 -4.99
N PHE A 137 8.21 8.16 -4.20
CA PHE A 137 8.12 8.12 -2.75
C PHE A 137 7.68 9.45 -2.13
N TYR A 138 7.65 10.54 -2.90
CA TYR A 138 7.07 11.81 -2.46
C TYR A 138 5.56 11.74 -2.22
N SER A 139 4.87 10.78 -2.85
CA SER A 139 3.45 10.51 -2.61
C SER A 139 3.15 10.18 -1.15
N PHE A 140 4.09 9.54 -0.43
CA PHE A 140 3.92 9.18 0.99
C PHE A 140 3.91 10.40 1.93
N ALA A 141 4.39 11.56 1.49
CA ALA A 141 4.31 12.79 2.28
C ALA A 141 2.87 13.34 2.38
N ASN A 142 1.96 12.90 1.50
CA ASN A 142 0.59 13.43 1.43
C ASN A 142 -0.37 12.81 2.46
N PHE A 143 0.09 11.84 3.27
CA PHE A 143 -0.64 11.38 4.45
C PHE A 143 0.31 11.37 5.65
N PRO A 144 0.67 12.54 6.21
CA PRO A 144 1.77 12.67 7.18
C PRO A 144 1.51 11.95 8.52
N GLN A 145 0.27 11.59 8.82
CA GLN A 145 -0.08 10.80 10.01
C GLN A 145 -0.19 9.29 9.73
N ALA A 146 0.05 8.85 8.49
CA ALA A 146 -0.11 7.45 8.13
C ALA A 146 1.01 6.59 8.68
N GLN A 147 0.63 5.37 9.05
CA GLN A 147 1.49 4.26 9.40
C GLN A 147 1.51 3.32 8.19
N TYR A 148 2.63 3.35 7.45
CA TYR A 148 2.78 2.67 6.18
C TYR A 148 3.31 1.25 6.33
N VAL A 149 2.66 0.33 5.65
CA VAL A 149 3.29 -0.91 5.23
C VAL A 149 3.77 -0.69 3.80
N VAL A 150 5.08 -0.82 3.58
CA VAL A 150 5.68 -0.64 2.26
C VAL A 150 6.18 -1.99 1.77
N ASP A 151 5.60 -2.48 0.69
CA ASP A 151 6.06 -3.70 0.06
C ASP A 151 7.43 -3.45 -0.63
N ILE A 152 8.28 -4.48 -0.65
CA ILE A 152 9.61 -4.48 -1.25
C ILE A 152 9.61 -5.49 -2.41
N PRO A 153 10.12 -5.13 -3.61
CA PRO A 153 10.13 -6.04 -4.76
C PRO A 153 10.81 -7.36 -4.45
N TRP A 154 10.19 -8.48 -4.82
CA TRP A 154 10.75 -9.81 -4.61
C TRP A 154 10.56 -10.77 -5.79
N ALA A 155 9.47 -10.63 -6.54
CA ALA A 155 9.13 -11.51 -7.66
C ALA A 155 10.24 -11.61 -8.72
N THR A 156 10.90 -10.50 -9.08
CA THR A 156 11.99 -10.48 -10.08
C THR A 156 13.28 -11.20 -9.66
N ASN A 157 13.36 -11.67 -8.40
CA ASN A 157 14.52 -12.33 -7.83
C ASN A 157 15.81 -11.49 -7.87
N ASP A 158 15.67 -10.16 -7.78
CA ASP A 158 16.80 -9.21 -7.75
C ASP A 158 16.93 -8.57 -6.35
N LEU A 159 17.76 -9.18 -5.50
CA LEU A 159 18.03 -8.70 -4.14
C LEU A 159 18.67 -7.30 -4.13
N SER A 160 19.50 -6.99 -5.12
CA SER A 160 20.15 -5.68 -5.21
C SER A 160 19.10 -4.59 -5.42
N ASN A 161 18.11 -4.84 -6.28
CA ASN A 161 17.02 -3.91 -6.51
C ASN A 161 16.13 -3.72 -5.27
N SER A 162 15.82 -4.80 -4.56
CA SER A 162 15.08 -4.73 -3.29
C SER A 162 15.80 -3.86 -2.26
N ILE A 163 17.12 -4.02 -2.12
CA ILE A 163 17.94 -3.21 -1.21
C ILE A 163 17.95 -1.73 -1.63
N LEU A 164 18.06 -1.45 -2.93
CA LEU A 164 18.02 -0.07 -3.43
C LEU A 164 16.68 0.61 -3.12
N LEU A 165 15.55 -0.06 -3.39
CA LEU A 165 14.23 0.46 -3.06
C LEU A 165 14.07 0.67 -1.55
N ALA A 166 14.45 -0.32 -0.74
CA ALA A 166 14.35 -0.22 0.72
C ALA A 166 15.16 0.95 1.30
N LYS A 167 16.34 1.24 0.72
CA LYS A 167 17.14 2.42 1.07
C LYS A 167 16.44 3.72 0.68
N GLU A 168 15.84 3.80 -0.50
CA GLU A 168 15.10 5.00 -0.92
C GLU A 168 13.88 5.25 -0.03
N VAL A 169 13.14 4.19 0.32
CA VAL A 169 12.02 4.23 1.29
C VAL A 169 12.47 4.90 2.60
N TYR A 170 13.56 4.43 3.20
CA TYR A 170 14.07 4.98 4.47
C TYR A 170 14.76 6.34 4.35
N LYS A 171 15.13 6.75 3.14
CA LYS A 171 15.67 8.07 2.86
C LYS A 171 14.57 9.12 2.70
N VAL A 172 13.41 8.73 2.16
CA VAL A 172 12.34 9.68 1.77
C VAL A 172 11.19 9.69 2.77
N ILE A 173 10.78 8.53 3.28
CA ILE A 173 9.68 8.39 4.25
C ILE A 173 10.29 8.48 5.65
N ASP A 174 9.67 9.27 6.52
CA ASP A 174 10.06 9.33 7.93
C ASP A 174 9.94 7.94 8.56
N ALA A 175 10.99 7.48 9.24
CA ALA A 175 11.02 6.15 9.86
C ALA A 175 9.87 5.94 10.87
N SER A 176 9.36 7.00 11.49
CA SER A 176 8.19 6.95 12.39
C SER A 176 6.87 6.72 11.67
N ASN A 177 6.81 6.97 10.36
CA ASN A 177 5.67 6.67 9.49
C ASN A 177 5.77 5.28 8.86
N ILE A 178 6.89 4.55 8.99
CA ILE A 178 7.02 3.19 8.47
C ILE A 178 6.62 2.20 9.57
N TYR A 179 5.43 1.62 9.43
CA TYR A 179 4.94 0.59 10.33
C TYR A 179 5.63 -0.76 10.08
N ALA A 180 5.75 -1.15 8.81
CA ALA A 180 6.42 -2.38 8.43
C ALA A 180 6.92 -2.34 6.97
N LEU A 181 7.87 -3.21 6.68
CA LEU A 181 8.19 -3.66 5.33
C LEU A 181 7.49 -5.01 5.08
N GLU A 182 6.93 -5.18 3.90
CA GLU A 182 6.49 -6.48 3.38
C GLU A 182 7.43 -6.88 2.24
N ILE A 183 7.79 -8.15 2.09
CA ILE A 183 8.69 -8.61 1.01
C ILE A 183 7.86 -9.44 0.04
N GLY A 184 7.63 -8.89 -1.15
CA GLY A 184 6.80 -9.46 -2.21
C GLY A 184 5.31 -9.47 -1.87
N ASN A 185 4.49 -9.62 -2.92
CA ASN A 185 3.05 -9.79 -2.80
C ASN A 185 2.65 -11.23 -3.16
N GLU A 186 1.89 -11.89 -2.29
CA GLU A 186 1.33 -13.23 -2.55
C GLU A 186 2.35 -14.24 -3.11
N PRO A 187 3.50 -14.42 -2.45
CA PRO A 187 4.60 -15.22 -3.00
C PRO A 187 4.24 -16.69 -3.21
N ASN A 188 3.20 -17.22 -2.58
CA ASN A 188 2.69 -18.55 -2.95
C ASN A 188 2.30 -18.66 -4.44
N ASN A 189 2.03 -17.56 -5.13
CA ASN A 189 1.79 -17.52 -6.58
C ASN A 189 3.07 -17.52 -7.44
N TYR A 190 4.27 -17.54 -6.85
CA TYR A 190 5.52 -17.40 -7.62
C TYR A 190 5.98 -18.69 -8.28
N HIS A 191 5.58 -19.86 -7.76
CA HIS A 191 5.98 -21.16 -8.30
C HIS A 191 5.54 -21.30 -9.77
N GLY A 192 6.43 -21.76 -10.64
CA GLY A 192 6.16 -21.89 -12.08
C GLY A 192 6.05 -20.57 -12.84
N ASN A 193 6.32 -19.44 -12.19
CA ASN A 193 6.34 -18.11 -12.78
C ASN A 193 7.63 -17.39 -12.39
N ALA A 194 7.61 -16.62 -11.29
CA ALA A 194 8.76 -15.90 -10.75
C ALA A 194 9.82 -16.83 -10.11
N ARG A 195 9.45 -18.07 -9.82
CA ARG A 195 10.30 -19.12 -9.26
C ARG A 195 10.08 -20.44 -10.01
N PRO A 196 11.01 -21.41 -9.90
CA PRO A 196 10.82 -22.74 -10.48
C PRO A 196 9.51 -23.41 -10.00
N SER A 197 8.95 -24.31 -10.80
CA SER A 197 7.69 -25.01 -10.47
C SER A 197 7.74 -25.83 -9.19
N GLY A 198 8.92 -26.30 -8.79
CA GLY A 198 9.13 -27.05 -7.55
C GLY A 198 9.40 -26.19 -6.31
N TRP A 199 9.27 -24.85 -6.40
CA TRP A 199 9.56 -23.95 -5.28
C TRP A 199 8.52 -24.13 -4.17
N SER A 200 8.96 -24.65 -3.03
CA SER A 200 8.12 -25.04 -1.91
C SER A 200 7.94 -23.92 -0.87
N MET A 201 7.04 -24.12 0.09
CA MET A 201 6.90 -23.22 1.24
C MET A 201 8.16 -23.17 2.11
N ALA A 202 8.97 -24.25 2.14
CA ALA A 202 10.25 -24.25 2.85
C ALA A 202 11.28 -23.36 2.12
N ASP A 203 11.32 -23.43 0.79
CA ASP A 203 12.17 -22.55 -0.02
C ASP A 203 11.75 -21.09 0.10
N LEU A 204 10.44 -20.83 0.14
CA LEU A 204 9.88 -19.51 0.41
C LEU A 204 10.34 -18.97 1.77
N ALA A 205 10.20 -19.76 2.84
CA ALA A 205 10.61 -19.35 4.18
C ALA A 205 12.13 -19.10 4.25
N SER A 206 12.94 -19.97 3.68
CA SER A 206 14.40 -19.82 3.63
C SER A 206 14.80 -18.57 2.85
N GLN A 207 14.24 -18.39 1.65
CA GLN A 207 14.59 -17.24 0.81
C GLN A 207 14.11 -15.93 1.45
N TRP A 208 12.92 -15.90 2.06
CA TRP A 208 12.43 -14.71 2.76
C TRP A 208 13.32 -14.35 3.96
N HIS A 209 13.79 -15.34 4.71
CA HIS A 209 14.74 -15.14 5.80
C HIS A 209 16.05 -14.51 5.30
N ASP A 210 16.62 -15.05 4.23
CA ASP A 210 17.83 -14.49 3.63
C ASP A 210 17.61 -13.07 3.11
N TRP A 211 16.46 -12.81 2.48
CA TRP A 211 16.11 -11.51 1.91
C TRP A 211 15.97 -10.43 2.99
N SER A 212 15.17 -10.73 4.02
CA SER A 212 14.95 -9.83 5.16
C SER A 212 16.24 -9.58 5.94
N GLY A 213 17.10 -10.60 6.11
CA GLY A 213 18.41 -10.44 6.73
C GLY A 213 19.34 -9.50 5.95
N ASN A 214 19.40 -9.66 4.62
CA ASN A 214 20.23 -8.80 3.76
C ASN A 214 19.72 -7.34 3.73
N ILE A 215 18.41 -7.12 3.65
CA ILE A 215 17.82 -5.77 3.75
C ILE A 215 18.11 -5.16 5.12
N SER A 216 17.90 -5.90 6.21
CA SER A 216 18.17 -5.43 7.57
C SER A 216 19.61 -4.97 7.73
N LYS A 217 20.56 -5.80 7.26
CA LYS A 217 21.99 -5.47 7.25
C LYS A 217 22.27 -4.20 6.44
N ALA A 218 21.68 -4.07 5.25
CA ALA A 218 21.89 -2.92 4.38
C ALA A 218 21.31 -1.60 4.94
N LEU A 219 20.28 -1.69 5.79
CA LEU A 219 19.66 -0.55 6.49
C LEU A 219 20.24 -0.32 7.90
N GLY A 220 21.18 -1.17 8.35
CA GLY A 220 21.77 -1.07 9.68
C GLY A 220 20.81 -1.41 10.82
N PHE A 221 19.81 -2.24 10.58
CA PHE A 221 18.88 -2.68 11.62
C PHE A 221 19.50 -3.79 12.48
N SER A 222 19.22 -3.75 13.77
CA SER A 222 19.52 -4.87 14.65
C SER A 222 18.61 -6.06 14.33
N GLU A 223 19.11 -7.27 14.58
CA GLU A 223 18.37 -8.52 14.30
C GLU A 223 17.02 -8.60 15.04
N ASN A 224 16.88 -7.91 16.17
CA ASN A 224 15.64 -7.87 16.95
C ASN A 224 14.67 -6.76 16.52
N LYS A 225 15.00 -5.95 15.50
CA LYS A 225 14.11 -4.89 15.03
C LYS A 225 12.86 -5.50 14.42
N LYS A 226 11.71 -5.24 15.04
CA LYS A 226 10.40 -5.68 14.55
C LYS A 226 9.93 -4.73 13.45
N ILE A 227 10.38 -4.96 12.23
CA ILE A 227 10.04 -4.11 11.09
C ILE A 227 9.42 -4.85 9.90
N TYR A 228 9.50 -6.18 9.86
CA TYR A 228 8.85 -6.94 8.79
C TYR A 228 7.47 -7.41 9.24
N GLN A 229 6.48 -7.28 8.37
CA GLN A 229 5.20 -7.95 8.58
C GLN A 229 5.20 -9.36 8.00
N ALA A 230 4.24 -10.16 8.46
CA ALA A 230 4.01 -11.50 7.94
C ALA A 230 3.61 -11.43 6.46
N ILE A 231 4.01 -12.45 5.71
CA ILE A 231 3.75 -12.56 4.27
C ILE A 231 2.24 -12.59 4.00
N ALA A 232 1.76 -11.68 3.15
CA ALA A 232 0.43 -11.77 2.56
C ALA A 232 0.40 -12.89 1.50
N LEU A 233 -0.36 -13.96 1.73
CA LEU A 233 -0.57 -15.05 0.76
C LEU A 233 -1.87 -14.85 0.01
N SER A 234 -1.92 -15.26 -1.27
CA SER A 234 -3.17 -15.30 -2.00
C SER A 234 -4.12 -16.33 -1.39
N SER A 235 -5.42 -16.10 -1.51
CA SER A 235 -6.38 -17.15 -1.23
C SER A 235 -6.26 -18.22 -2.32
N GLU A 236 -5.71 -19.38 -1.98
CA GLU A 236 -5.86 -20.57 -2.80
C GLU A 236 -7.34 -20.98 -2.76
N THR A 237 -8.16 -20.42 -3.65
CA THR A 237 -9.47 -20.99 -3.91
C THR A 237 -9.21 -22.33 -4.61
N GLY A 238 -9.43 -23.44 -3.90
CA GLY A 238 -9.33 -24.81 -4.42
C GLY A 238 -10.35 -25.16 -5.53
N THR A 239 -10.73 -24.19 -6.34
CA THR A 239 -11.59 -24.30 -7.51
C THR A 239 -10.88 -23.64 -8.67
N THR A 240 -10.79 -24.33 -9.80
CA THR A 240 -10.14 -23.96 -11.06
C THR A 240 -10.65 -22.67 -11.72
N GLY A 241 -10.50 -21.53 -11.04
CA GLY A 241 -10.87 -20.22 -11.51
C GLY A 241 -9.98 -19.19 -10.85
N PHE A 242 -9.12 -18.57 -11.66
CA PHE A 242 -8.21 -17.45 -11.35
C PHE A 242 -8.46 -16.75 -9.99
N PRO A 243 -7.53 -16.84 -9.03
CA PRO A 243 -7.43 -15.88 -7.94
C PRO A 243 -6.70 -14.65 -8.46
N GLY A 244 -7.39 -13.51 -8.39
CA GLY A 244 -6.96 -12.24 -8.95
C GLY A 244 -8.17 -11.59 -9.58
N GLY A 245 -8.75 -10.60 -8.90
CA GLY A 245 -9.83 -9.81 -9.46
C GLY A 245 -9.41 -9.33 -10.86
N THR A 246 -10.17 -9.72 -11.88
CA THR A 246 -10.07 -9.08 -13.18
C THR A 246 -10.52 -7.64 -13.00
N ALA A 247 -9.69 -6.70 -13.45
CA ALA A 247 -10.02 -5.29 -13.56
C ALA A 247 -11.37 -5.05 -14.28
#